data_AF-A0A257QIS7-F1
#
_entry.id   AF-A0A257QIS7-F1
#
_cell.length_a   1.000
_cell.length_b   1.000
_cell.length_c   1.000
_cell.angle_alpha   90.00
_cell.angle_beta   90.00
_cell.angle_gamma   90.00
#
_symmetry.space_group_name_H-M   'P 1'
#
loop_
_entity.id
_entity.type
_entity.pdbx_description
1 polymer ?
#
loop_
_entity_poly.entity_id
_entity_poly.type
_entity_poly.pdbx_seq_one_letter_code
_entity_poly.pdbx_strand_id
1 'polypeptide(L)'
;MRLDDPAKNWKFSESDMTERGFWAQYQAAYEACLAATSTANAPWYVVPADDKDNARLIVSQIVLDTFDDLDMSYPKATPAHEAELHAIRKQLAR
;
A
#
# COMPACT_ATOMS: atom_id res chain seq x y z
N MET A 1 -12.11 14.73 -18.11
CA MET A 1 -11.55 15.34 -16.87
C MET A 1 -12.57 15.19 -15.74
N ARG A 2 -12.24 15.42 -14.45
CA ARG A 2 -13.24 15.32 -13.36
C ARG A 2 -14.43 16.27 -13.58
N LEU A 3 -14.19 17.44 -14.16
CA LEU A 3 -15.18 18.46 -14.53
C LEU A 3 -16.17 18.02 -15.63
N ASP A 4 -15.75 17.09 -16.50
CA ASP A 4 -16.58 16.64 -17.63
C ASP A 4 -17.43 15.42 -17.28
N ASP A 5 -17.24 14.85 -16.09
CA ASP A 5 -17.92 13.64 -15.62
C ASP A 5 -18.86 14.00 -14.46
N PRO A 6 -20.18 14.15 -14.70
CA PRO A 6 -21.14 14.54 -13.67
C PRO A 6 -21.11 13.67 -12.42
N ALA A 7 -20.74 12.38 -12.55
CA ALA A 7 -20.65 11.46 -11.41
C ALA A 7 -19.43 11.75 -10.50
N LYS A 8 -18.46 12.54 -10.97
CA LYS A 8 -17.22 12.87 -10.26
C LYS A 8 -17.13 14.34 -9.83
N ASN A 9 -18.02 15.21 -10.29
CA ASN A 9 -18.02 16.64 -9.98
C ASN A 9 -18.04 16.94 -8.48
N TRP A 10 -18.75 16.15 -7.67
CA TRP A 10 -18.80 16.34 -6.21
C TRP A 10 -17.43 16.18 -5.52
N LYS A 11 -16.46 15.52 -6.18
CA LYS A 11 -15.09 15.33 -5.67
C LYS A 11 -14.14 16.47 -6.07
N PHE A 12 -14.58 17.38 -6.93
CA PHE A 12 -13.74 18.48 -7.42
C PHE A 12 -13.90 19.68 -6.50
N SER A 13 -12.79 20.22 -6.03
CA SER A 13 -12.76 21.43 -5.20
C SER A 13 -12.09 22.56 -5.96
N GLU A 14 -12.57 23.78 -5.80
CA GLU A 14 -11.91 24.99 -6.34
C GLU A 14 -10.50 25.15 -5.78
N SER A 15 -10.25 24.66 -4.56
CA SER A 15 -8.91 24.64 -3.95
C SER A 15 -7.90 23.87 -4.81
N ASP A 16 -8.30 22.83 -5.53
CA ASP A 16 -7.40 22.04 -6.39
C ASP A 16 -6.78 22.90 -7.50
N MET A 17 -7.49 23.95 -7.95
CA MET A 17 -6.97 24.90 -8.94
C MET A 17 -5.98 25.88 -8.33
N THR A 18 -6.27 26.40 -7.13
CA THR A 18 -5.38 27.29 -6.39
C THR A 18 -4.05 26.59 -6.09
N GLU A 19 -4.11 25.35 -5.60
CA GLU A 19 -2.94 24.55 -5.26
C GLU A 19 -2.06 24.24 -6.48
N ARG A 20 -2.67 24.08 -7.66
CA ARG A 20 -1.92 23.86 -8.91
C ARG A 20 -0.98 25.02 -9.24
N GLY A 21 -1.30 26.24 -8.83
CA GLY A 21 -0.43 27.41 -8.99
C GLY A 21 0.89 27.30 -8.20
N PHE A 22 0.93 26.48 -7.15
CA PHE A 22 2.09 26.27 -6.29
C PHE A 22 2.91 25.03 -6.66
N TRP A 23 2.70 24.46 -7.86
CA TRP A 23 3.36 23.21 -8.29
C TRP A 23 4.87 23.18 -8.03
N ALA A 24 5.59 24.24 -8.41
CA ALA A 24 7.04 24.31 -8.19
C ALA A 24 7.43 24.31 -6.70
N GLN A 25 6.61 24.92 -5.83
CA GLN A 25 6.86 24.93 -4.39
C GLN A 25 6.60 23.55 -3.78
N TYR A 26 5.56 22.85 -4.22
CA TYR A 26 5.31 21.46 -3.83
C TYR A 26 6.47 20.55 -4.25
N GLN A 27 6.96 20.67 -5.49
CA GLN A 27 8.11 19.87 -5.95
C GLN A 27 9.34 20.08 -5.06
N ALA A 28 9.70 21.34 -4.78
CA ALA A 28 10.83 21.66 -3.92
C ALA A 28 10.63 21.10 -2.48
N ALA A 29 9.42 21.20 -1.93
CA ALA A 29 9.10 20.66 -0.62
C ALA A 29 9.19 19.13 -0.56
N TYR A 30 8.66 18.43 -1.57
CA TYR A 30 8.76 16.97 -1.67
C TYR A 30 10.22 16.52 -1.84
N GLU A 31 10.98 17.16 -2.72
CA GLU A 31 12.41 16.84 -2.90
C GLU A 31 13.20 16.99 -1.60
N ALA A 32 13.00 18.10 -0.86
CA ALA A 32 13.65 18.33 0.42
C ALA A 32 13.24 17.27 1.47
N CYS A 33 11.95 16.93 1.55
CA CYS A 33 11.43 15.92 2.47
C CYS A 33 12.04 14.54 2.18
N LEU A 34 12.00 14.10 0.93
CA LEU A 34 12.51 12.80 0.50
C LEU A 34 14.02 12.69 0.73
N ALA A 35 14.78 13.73 0.39
CA ALA A 35 16.22 13.78 0.61
C ALA A 35 16.60 13.74 2.11
N ALA A 36 15.79 14.36 2.98
CA ALA A 36 16.08 14.43 4.41
C ALA A 36 15.59 13.20 5.21
N THR A 37 14.59 12.47 4.72
CA THR A 37 13.87 11.47 5.54
C THR A 37 13.90 10.05 4.99
N SER A 38 14.32 9.84 3.74
CA SER A 38 14.47 8.48 3.20
C SER A 38 15.71 7.81 3.79
N THR A 39 15.51 6.74 4.56
CA THR A 39 16.60 6.00 5.22
C THR A 39 16.54 4.52 4.86
N ALA A 40 17.61 3.77 5.11
CA ALA A 40 17.65 2.33 4.81
C ALA A 40 16.53 1.54 5.54
N ASN A 41 16.17 1.93 6.77
CA ASN A 41 15.14 1.24 7.55
C ASN A 41 13.73 1.80 7.31
N ALA A 42 13.62 2.97 6.67
CA ALA A 42 12.35 3.61 6.34
C ALA A 42 12.49 4.33 4.98
N PRO A 43 12.57 3.57 3.87
CA PRO A 43 12.78 4.15 2.55
C PRO A 43 11.50 4.78 2.00
N TRP A 44 11.66 5.91 1.31
CA TRP A 44 10.63 6.43 0.42
C TRP A 44 10.81 5.91 -1.01
N TYR A 45 9.71 5.65 -1.69
CA TYR A 45 9.68 5.25 -3.10
C TYR A 45 8.94 6.29 -3.95
N VAL A 46 9.55 6.75 -5.03
CA VAL A 46 8.91 7.63 -6.01
C VAL A 46 8.30 6.77 -7.13
N VAL A 47 6.98 6.70 -7.18
CA VAL A 47 6.22 5.85 -8.13
C VAL A 47 5.57 6.69 -9.22
N PRO A 48 5.82 6.41 -10.52
CA PRO A 48 5.10 7.05 -11.62
C PRO A 48 3.60 6.78 -11.53
N ALA A 49 2.78 7.83 -11.50
CA ALA A 49 1.36 7.74 -11.17
C ALA A 49 0.39 8.13 -12.31
N ASP A 50 0.90 8.46 -13.49
CA ASP A 50 0.08 8.86 -14.64
C ASP A 50 -0.80 7.70 -15.15
N ASP A 51 -0.26 6.47 -15.12
CA ASP A 51 -1.00 5.22 -15.33
C ASP A 51 -1.34 4.59 -13.99
N LYS A 52 -2.64 4.49 -13.70
CA LYS A 52 -3.12 3.99 -12.41
C LYS A 52 -2.87 2.51 -12.20
N ASP A 53 -2.92 1.70 -13.24
CA ASP A 53 -2.77 0.25 -13.10
C ASP A 53 -1.29 -0.10 -12.91
N ASN A 54 -0.40 0.59 -13.64
CA ASN A 54 1.03 0.49 -13.40
C ASN A 54 1.44 1.00 -12.02
N ALA A 55 0.90 2.14 -11.57
CA ALA A 55 1.18 2.67 -10.23
C ALA A 55 0.78 1.67 -9.13
N ARG A 56 -0.41 1.06 -9.26
CA ARG A 56 -0.89 0.01 -8.33
C ARG A 56 0.00 -1.23 -8.36
N LEU A 57 0.42 -1.65 -9.55
CA LEU A 57 1.30 -2.81 -9.71
C LEU A 57 2.64 -2.59 -8.99
N ILE A 58 3.26 -1.42 -9.20
CA ILE A 58 4.56 -1.07 -8.57
C ILE A 58 4.42 -1.02 -7.05
N VAL A 59 3.38 -0.34 -6.53
CA VAL A 59 3.15 -0.27 -5.07
C VAL A 59 2.93 -1.66 -4.48
N SER A 60 2.11 -2.50 -5.12
CA SER A 60 1.88 -3.87 -4.66
C SER A 60 3.17 -4.69 -4.63
N GLN A 61 4.01 -4.56 -5.65
CA GLN A 61 5.28 -5.29 -5.71
C GLN A 61 6.21 -4.87 -4.56
N ILE A 62 6.37 -3.55 -4.32
CA ILE A 62 7.20 -3.05 -3.22
C ILE A 62 6.76 -3.62 -1.87
N VAL A 63 5.44 -3.68 -1.62
CA VAL A 63 4.89 -4.26 -0.38
C VAL A 63 5.16 -5.75 -0.29
N LEU A 64 5.00 -6.50 -1.39
CA LEU A 64 5.28 -7.94 -1.42
C LEU A 64 6.76 -8.23 -1.17
N ASP A 65 7.66 -7.53 -1.86
CA ASP A 65 9.10 -7.68 -1.66
C ASP A 65 9.49 -7.41 -0.19
N THR A 66 8.90 -6.37 0.40
CA THR A 66 9.12 -6.04 1.82
C THR A 66 8.63 -7.15 2.76
N PHE A 67 7.52 -7.81 2.44
CA PHE A 67 7.00 -8.92 3.24
C PHE A 67 7.79 -10.22 3.04
N ASP A 68 8.28 -10.47 1.84
CA ASP A 68 9.12 -11.63 1.55
C ASP A 68 10.44 -11.56 2.33
N ASP A 69 11.02 -10.37 2.48
CA ASP A 69 12.22 -10.13 3.29
C ASP A 69 12.04 -10.39 4.80
N LEU A 70 10.81 -10.46 5.30
CA LEU A 70 10.52 -10.77 6.70
C LEU A 70 10.57 -12.27 7.02
N ASP A 71 10.70 -13.14 6.01
CA ASP A 71 10.71 -14.62 6.14
C ASP A 71 9.55 -15.15 7.02
N MET A 72 8.36 -14.59 6.79
CA MET A 72 7.17 -14.96 7.56
C MET A 72 6.67 -16.35 7.15
N SER A 73 6.31 -17.15 8.15
CA SER A 73 5.67 -18.45 7.93
C SER A 73 4.49 -18.65 8.87
N TYR A 74 3.51 -19.43 8.43
CA TYR A 74 2.41 -19.83 9.31
C TYR A 74 2.95 -20.67 10.47
N PRO A 75 2.40 -20.50 11.69
CA PRO A 75 2.80 -21.32 12.82
C PRO A 75 2.49 -22.78 12.52
N LYS A 76 3.47 -23.65 12.75
CA LYS A 76 3.30 -25.10 12.59
C LYS A 76 2.59 -25.65 13.83
N ALA A 77 1.59 -26.50 13.62
CA ALA A 77 0.94 -27.19 14.71
C ALA A 77 1.95 -28.10 15.42
N THR A 78 1.91 -28.12 16.75
CA THR A 78 2.67 -29.11 17.52
C THR A 78 1.96 -30.46 17.41
N PRO A 79 2.66 -31.60 17.59
CA PRO A 79 2.01 -32.91 17.57
C PRO A 79 0.85 -33.04 18.57
N ALA A 80 0.94 -32.34 19.70
CA ALA A 80 -0.14 -32.28 20.69
C ALA A 80 -1.37 -31.54 20.16
N HIS A 81 -1.17 -30.39 19.50
CA HIS A 81 -2.25 -29.63 18.88
C HIS A 81 -2.87 -30.38 17.69
N GLU A 82 -2.06 -31.09 16.89
CA GLU A 82 -2.57 -31.96 15.82
C GLU A 82 -3.47 -33.08 16.39
N ALA A 83 -3.06 -33.71 17.50
CA ALA A 83 -3.85 -34.74 18.17
C ALA A 83 -5.19 -34.18 18.70
N GLU A 84 -5.18 -32.97 19.27
CA GLU A 84 -6.38 -32.26 19.71
C GLU A 84 -7.33 -31.98 18.53
N LEU A 85 -6.81 -31.43 17.42
CA LEU A 85 -7.59 -31.17 16.21
C LEU A 85 -8.20 -32.47 15.66
N HIS A 86 -7.46 -33.58 15.67
CA HIS A 86 -7.97 -34.89 15.27
C HIS A 86 -9.09 -35.39 16.19
N ALA A 87 -8.99 -35.17 17.50
CA ALA A 87 -10.03 -35.54 18.46
C ALA A 87 -11.31 -34.74 18.24
N ILE A 88 -11.21 -33.41 18.06
CA ILE A 88 -12.33 -32.52 17.75
C ILE A 88 -13.00 -32.96 16.44
N ARG A 89 -12.21 -33.27 15.41
CA ARG A 89 -12.75 -33.70 14.10
C ARG A 89 -13.56 -34.99 14.18
N LYS A 90 -13.19 -35.93 15.07
CA LYS A 90 -13.97 -37.15 15.30
C LYS A 90 -15.29 -36.89 16.04
N GLN A 91 -15.33 -35.90 16.94
CA GLN A 91 -16.57 -35.52 17.64
C GLN A 91 -17.58 -34.85 16.72
N LEU A 92 -17.11 -34.03 15.77
CA LEU A 92 -17.96 -33.34 14.79
C LEU A 92 -18.51 -34.25 13.69
N ALA A 93 -17.90 -35.43 13.48
CA ALA A 93 -18.32 -36.40 12.47
C ALA A 93 -19.38 -37.40 12.97
N ARG A 94 -19.91 -37.20 14.18
CA ARG A 94 -20.92 -38.04 14.84
C ARG A 94 -22.25 -37.31 14.91
#